data_AF-A0A8J5NAE4-F1
#
_entry.id   AF-A0A8J5NAE4-F1
#
_cell.length_a   1.000
_cell.length_b   1.000
_cell.length_c   1.000
_cell.angle_alpha   90.00
_cell.angle_beta   90.00
_cell.angle_gamma   90.00
#
_symmetry.space_group_name_H-M   'P 1'
#
loop_
_entity.id
_entity.type
_entity.pdbx_description
1 polymer ?
#
loop_
_entity_poly.entity_id
_entity_poly.type
_entity_poly.pdbx_seq_one_letter_code
_entity_poly.pdbx_strand_id
1 'polypeptide(L)'
;MVTPALVLMVIAGVAADSFQVPAQARRLVTEDCGEINMVPGETKVIQDESNPSGNCSPNQRCQWTFNCGPEKSTYLKFRCPYFCLGDSTNCVKDRLILTSRGATERHCGTNSPDGTITSTGFARVTFRANRAVEDTGFRCYVCCFDKPTIVTKPPPTIVTKPPPTI
;
A
#
# COMPACT_ATOMS: atom_id res chain seq x y z
N MET A 1 -24.52 2.99 76.78
CA MET A 1 -23.07 3.15 77.05
C MET A 1 -22.37 1.95 76.42
N VAL A 2 -21.44 2.21 75.47
CA VAL A 2 -20.25 1.40 75.03
C VAL A 2 -20.46 -0.12 74.77
N THR A 3 -20.11 -0.76 73.65
CA THR A 3 -19.15 -0.51 72.55
C THR A 3 -19.36 -1.61 71.46
N PRO A 4 -18.94 -1.41 70.20
CA PRO A 4 -19.13 -2.38 69.12
C PRO A 4 -18.02 -3.45 69.10
N ALA A 5 -18.38 -4.68 68.72
CA ALA A 5 -17.41 -5.75 68.45
C ALA A 5 -16.74 -5.50 67.10
N LEU A 6 -15.41 -5.29 67.13
CA LEU A 6 -14.56 -5.04 65.97
C LEU A 6 -14.34 -6.36 65.21
N VAL A 7 -14.82 -6.45 63.98
CA VAL A 7 -14.53 -7.55 63.05
C VAL A 7 -13.13 -7.33 62.48
N LEU A 8 -12.16 -8.18 62.81
CA LEU A 8 -10.89 -8.28 62.07
C LEU A 8 -11.05 -9.32 60.96
N MET A 9 -11.38 -8.88 59.75
CA MET A 9 -11.14 -9.65 58.53
C MET A 9 -9.73 -9.33 58.04
N VAL A 10 -8.84 -10.31 58.10
CA VAL A 10 -7.51 -10.24 57.49
C VAL A 10 -7.69 -10.39 55.98
N ILE A 11 -7.78 -9.28 55.26
CA ILE A 11 -7.67 -9.29 53.80
C ILE A 11 -6.20 -9.45 53.42
N ALA A 12 -5.82 -10.67 53.05
CA ALA A 12 -4.56 -10.92 52.37
C ALA A 12 -4.55 -10.13 51.06
N GLY A 13 -3.72 -9.08 51.00
CA GLY A 13 -3.52 -8.30 49.79
C GLY A 13 -2.89 -9.18 48.72
N VAL A 14 -3.65 -9.47 47.66
CA VAL A 14 -3.06 -9.87 46.38
C VAL A 14 -2.28 -8.66 45.89
N ALA A 15 -0.95 -8.77 45.90
CA ALA A 15 -0.09 -7.83 45.21
C ALA A 15 -0.49 -7.86 43.74
N ALA A 16 -1.11 -6.77 43.28
CA ALA A 16 -1.21 -6.50 41.86
C ALA A 16 0.22 -6.19 41.41
N ASP A 17 0.95 -7.21 40.96
CA ASP A 17 2.18 -7.01 40.22
C ASP A 17 1.81 -6.17 38.99
N SER A 18 2.12 -4.88 39.06
CA SER A 18 2.13 -4.00 37.91
C SER A 18 3.18 -4.57 36.96
N PHE A 19 2.71 -5.36 35.99
CA PHE A 19 3.51 -5.77 34.84
C PHE A 19 3.86 -4.52 34.05
N GLN A 20 4.89 -3.82 34.50
CA GLN A 20 5.54 -2.76 33.75
C GLN A 20 6.25 -3.46 32.60
N VAL A 21 5.53 -3.58 31.49
CA VAL A 21 6.13 -3.87 30.19
C VAL A 21 7.27 -2.85 30.06
N PRO A 22 8.54 -3.28 30.01
CA PRO A 22 9.62 -2.35 29.73
C PRO A 22 9.27 -1.63 28.43
N ALA A 23 9.65 -0.37 28.27
CA ALA A 23 9.45 0.41 27.04
C ALA A 23 10.22 -0.25 25.89
N GLN A 24 9.73 -1.39 25.41
CA GLN A 24 10.27 -2.11 24.29
C GLN A 24 10.04 -1.22 23.10
N ALA A 25 11.08 -1.03 22.30
CA ALA A 25 10.99 -0.36 21.01
C ALA A 25 9.79 -0.97 20.27
N ARG A 26 8.66 -0.26 20.28
CA ARG A 26 7.41 -0.67 19.65
C ARG A 26 7.79 -1.05 18.22
N ARG A 27 7.77 -2.34 17.91
CA ARG A 27 8.01 -2.81 16.54
C ARG A 27 6.94 -2.13 15.73
N LEU A 28 7.33 -1.18 14.87
CA LEU A 28 6.39 -0.48 14.01
C LEU A 28 5.75 -1.54 13.12
N VAL A 29 4.51 -1.90 13.42
CA VAL A 29 3.71 -2.85 12.65
C VAL A 29 3.35 -2.14 11.35
N THR A 30 3.43 -2.86 10.24
CA THR A 30 2.88 -2.34 8.99
C THR A 30 1.38 -2.56 9.04
N GLU A 31 0.63 -1.46 9.13
CA GLU A 31 -0.82 -1.48 9.10
C GLU A 31 -1.32 -1.86 7.70
N ASP A 32 -2.44 -2.57 7.66
CA ASP A 32 -3.19 -2.80 6.43
C ASP A 32 -4.11 -1.61 6.18
N CYS A 33 -3.73 -0.76 5.25
CA CYS A 33 -4.43 0.48 4.93
C CYS A 33 -5.45 0.32 3.82
N GLY A 34 -5.54 -0.88 3.22
CA GLY A 34 -6.63 -1.17 2.30
C GLY A 34 -6.34 -2.29 1.32
N GLU A 35 -7.33 -3.15 1.17
CA GLU A 35 -7.49 -3.99 0.01
C GLU A 35 -8.45 -3.32 -0.99
N ILE A 36 -7.93 -3.02 -2.18
CA ILE A 36 -8.57 -2.16 -3.17
C ILE A 36 -8.84 -2.99 -4.41
N ASN A 37 -10.11 -3.35 -4.60
CA ASN A 37 -10.58 -3.99 -5.81
C ASN A 37 -11.00 -2.93 -6.83
N MET A 38 -10.55 -3.09 -8.08
CA MET A 38 -10.77 -2.14 -9.17
C MET A 38 -11.27 -2.86 -10.42
N VAL A 39 -11.97 -2.11 -11.26
CA VAL A 39 -12.25 -2.47 -12.65
C VAL A 39 -11.54 -1.51 -13.61
N PRO A 40 -11.30 -1.90 -14.88
CA PRO A 40 -10.71 -1.00 -15.87
C PRO A 40 -11.44 0.33 -15.98
N GLY A 41 -10.67 1.42 -16.07
CA GLY A 41 -11.16 2.80 -16.06
C GLY A 41 -11.24 3.44 -14.67
N GLU A 42 -11.16 2.66 -13.59
CA GLU A 42 -11.12 3.23 -12.24
C GLU A 42 -9.78 3.87 -11.90
N THR A 43 -9.85 4.92 -11.08
CA THR A 43 -8.69 5.54 -10.44
C THR A 43 -8.91 5.57 -8.93
N LYS A 44 -7.88 5.21 -8.16
CA LYS A 44 -7.87 5.28 -6.70
C LYS A 44 -6.71 6.15 -6.25
N VAL A 45 -6.84 6.75 -5.08
CA VAL A 45 -5.81 7.61 -4.50
C VAL A 45 -5.25 6.94 -3.26
N ILE A 46 -3.93 6.92 -3.16
CA ILE A 46 -3.21 6.64 -1.90
C ILE A 46 -2.34 7.84 -1.58
N GLN A 47 -2.29 8.16 -0.30
CA GLN A 47 -1.55 9.30 0.21
C GLN A 47 -1.16 9.04 1.65
N ASP A 48 -0.30 9.90 2.18
CA ASP A 48 -0.11 9.93 3.62
C ASP A 48 -1.34 10.54 4.30
N GLU A 49 -2.16 9.71 4.94
CA GLU A 49 -3.48 10.11 5.48
C GLU A 49 -3.39 10.91 6.78
N SER A 50 -2.21 10.97 7.38
CA SER A 50 -2.04 11.36 8.77
C SER A 50 -1.79 12.86 8.97
N ASN A 51 -1.86 13.69 7.92
CA ASN A 51 -1.64 15.11 8.07
C ASN A 51 -2.47 16.01 7.12
N PRO A 52 -3.32 16.90 7.67
CA PRO A 52 -4.06 17.89 6.87
C PRO A 52 -3.16 18.94 6.19
N SER A 53 -1.88 19.05 6.58
CA SER A 53 -0.89 19.93 5.93
C SER A 53 -0.09 19.27 4.80
N GLY A 54 -0.24 17.96 4.58
CA GLY A 54 0.44 17.22 3.50
C GLY A 54 1.78 16.60 3.87
N ASN A 55 2.23 16.71 5.14
CA ASN A 55 3.52 16.17 5.58
C ASN A 55 3.40 14.77 6.20
N CYS A 56 4.52 14.04 6.28
CA CYS A 56 4.57 12.64 6.59
C CYS A 56 4.45 12.45 8.09
N SER A 57 3.55 11.58 8.57
CA SER A 57 3.63 11.21 9.97
C SER A 57 4.87 10.35 10.24
N PRO A 58 5.63 10.68 11.31
CA PRO A 58 6.72 9.82 11.73
C PRO A 58 6.15 8.45 12.09
N ASN A 59 6.96 7.42 11.88
CA ASN A 59 6.67 6.03 12.26
C ASN A 59 5.49 5.37 11.55
N GLN A 60 4.89 6.01 10.54
CA GLN A 60 3.82 5.40 9.77
C GLN A 60 4.35 4.23 8.93
N ARG A 61 3.63 3.12 8.97
CA ARG A 61 3.86 1.99 8.08
C ARG A 61 2.52 1.50 7.59
N CYS A 62 2.35 1.53 6.28
CA CYS A 62 1.04 1.43 5.67
C CYS A 62 1.15 0.63 4.39
N GLN A 63 0.29 -0.37 4.22
CA GLN A 63 0.29 -1.23 3.06
C GLN A 63 -1.07 -1.16 2.36
N TRP A 64 -1.05 -0.92 1.06
CA TRP A 64 -2.22 -1.05 0.20
C TRP A 64 -2.02 -2.20 -0.78
N THR A 65 -3.05 -3.00 -0.99
CA THR A 65 -3.07 -4.07 -1.98
C THR A 65 -4.10 -3.74 -3.05
N PHE A 66 -3.68 -3.69 -4.31
CA PHE A 66 -4.53 -3.40 -5.46
C PHE A 66 -4.77 -4.67 -6.25
N ASN A 67 -6.05 -4.92 -6.56
CA ASN A 67 -6.51 -6.00 -7.41
C ASN A 67 -7.41 -5.41 -8.50
N CYS A 68 -6.88 -5.24 -9.71
CA CYS A 68 -7.71 -4.96 -10.87
C CYS A 68 -8.10 -6.25 -11.60
N GLY A 69 -9.39 -6.51 -11.69
CA GLY A 69 -9.92 -7.73 -12.27
C GLY A 69 -10.23 -7.60 -13.77
N PRO A 70 -9.94 -8.64 -14.59
CA PRO A 70 -9.14 -9.84 -14.28
C PRO A 70 -7.64 -9.53 -14.28
N GLU A 71 -6.88 -10.00 -13.26
CA GLU A 71 -5.47 -9.63 -13.03
C GLU A 71 -4.58 -9.83 -14.28
N LYS A 72 -4.74 -10.94 -15.01
CA LYS A 72 -3.89 -11.26 -16.17
C LYS A 72 -4.16 -10.38 -17.39
N SER A 73 -5.39 -9.89 -17.52
CA SER A 73 -5.87 -9.11 -18.67
C SER A 73 -5.87 -7.61 -18.43
N THR A 74 -5.40 -7.17 -17.26
CA THR A 74 -5.36 -5.76 -16.86
C THR A 74 -3.95 -5.37 -16.41
N TYR A 75 -3.72 -4.07 -16.25
CA TYR A 75 -2.52 -3.51 -15.63
C TYR A 75 -2.85 -2.24 -14.85
N LEU A 76 -1.93 -1.85 -13.98
CA LEU A 76 -2.00 -0.63 -13.19
C LEU A 76 -0.98 0.38 -13.70
N LYS A 77 -1.36 1.65 -13.71
CA LYS A 77 -0.44 2.77 -13.93
C LYS A 77 -0.42 3.67 -12.71
N PHE A 78 0.77 4.01 -12.26
CA PHE A 78 1.01 4.90 -11.13
C PHE A 78 1.29 6.31 -11.63
N ARG A 79 0.61 7.30 -11.02
CA ARG A 79 0.89 8.72 -11.22
C ARG A 79 1.03 9.40 -9.87
N CYS A 80 2.21 9.91 -9.55
CA CYS A 80 2.55 10.42 -8.22
C CYS A 80 3.08 11.85 -8.32
N PRO A 81 2.18 12.84 -8.53
CA PRO A 81 2.57 14.24 -8.75
C PRO A 81 3.11 14.92 -7.50
N TYR A 82 2.82 14.39 -6.33
CA TYR A 82 3.41 14.83 -5.06
C TYR A 82 4.18 13.66 -4.47
N PHE A 83 5.49 13.82 -4.37
CA PHE A 83 6.38 12.83 -3.80
C PHE A 83 7.65 13.53 -3.31
N CYS A 84 7.81 13.56 -1.99
CA CYS A 84 8.99 14.08 -1.35
C CYS A 84 9.15 13.27 -0.08
N LEU A 85 9.95 12.21 -0.09
CA LEU A 85 10.23 11.41 1.12
C LEU A 85 11.62 11.74 1.67
N GLY A 86 11.90 11.38 2.93
CA GLY A 86 13.23 11.52 3.48
C GLY A 86 14.27 10.79 2.65
N ASP A 87 15.26 11.54 2.13
CA ASP A 87 16.27 10.99 1.23
C ASP A 87 17.36 10.21 2.00
N SER A 88 17.80 9.10 1.40
CA SER A 88 18.89 8.28 1.91
C SER A 88 19.41 7.33 0.84
N THR A 89 20.69 6.99 0.92
CA THR A 89 21.30 5.95 0.08
C THR A 89 20.49 4.66 0.17
N ASN A 90 20.06 4.12 -0.98
CA ASN A 90 19.23 2.90 -1.08
C ASN A 90 17.88 2.97 -0.36
N CYS A 91 17.37 4.16 -0.05
CA CYS A 91 16.08 4.38 0.61
C CYS A 91 15.95 3.64 1.96
N VAL A 92 17.01 3.66 2.77
CA VAL A 92 17.04 2.98 4.08
C VAL A 92 16.18 3.67 5.14
N LYS A 93 15.96 4.99 5.01
CA LYS A 93 15.08 5.81 5.85
C LYS A 93 13.62 5.63 5.41
N ASP A 94 13.02 6.68 4.86
CA ASP A 94 11.65 6.69 4.38
C ASP A 94 11.63 6.10 2.98
N ARG A 95 10.62 5.28 2.71
CA ARG A 95 10.48 4.66 1.41
C ARG A 95 9.06 4.28 1.08
N LEU A 96 8.73 4.41 -0.20
CA LEU A 96 7.61 3.74 -0.83
C LEU A 96 8.15 2.53 -1.59
N ILE A 97 7.62 1.35 -1.28
CA ILE A 97 7.98 0.09 -1.93
C ILE A 97 6.82 -0.31 -2.82
N LEU A 98 7.05 -0.39 -4.12
CA LEU A 98 6.07 -0.88 -5.08
C LEU A 98 6.46 -2.31 -5.47
N THR A 99 5.61 -3.28 -5.15
CA THR A 99 5.78 -4.68 -5.54
C THR A 99 4.67 -5.09 -6.49
N SER A 100 5.04 -5.51 -7.69
CA SER A 100 4.12 -6.10 -8.67
C SER A 100 4.59 -7.51 -9.03
N ARG A 101 3.87 -8.20 -9.93
CA ARG A 101 4.29 -9.53 -10.39
C ARG A 101 5.59 -9.44 -11.19
N GLY A 102 6.68 -9.86 -10.57
CA GLY A 102 8.02 -9.92 -11.18
C GLY A 102 8.88 -8.67 -11.00
N ALA A 103 8.40 -7.63 -10.30
CA ALA A 103 9.17 -6.41 -10.05
C ALA A 103 8.99 -5.90 -8.61
N THR A 104 10.04 -5.33 -8.04
CA THR A 104 9.98 -4.60 -6.78
C THR A 104 10.90 -3.40 -6.84
N GLU A 105 10.33 -2.22 -6.64
CA GLU A 105 11.00 -0.94 -6.74
C GLU A 105 10.93 -0.19 -5.39
N ARG A 106 11.95 0.63 -5.09
CA ARG A 106 12.02 1.43 -3.87
C ARG A 106 12.25 2.88 -4.25
N HIS A 107 11.46 3.76 -3.66
CA HIS A 107 11.37 5.17 -3.97
C HIS A 107 11.52 5.99 -2.69
N CYS A 108 12.35 7.02 -2.73
CA CYS A 108 12.60 7.96 -1.64
C CYS A 108 13.16 9.28 -2.20
N GLY A 109 13.34 10.30 -1.35
CA GLY A 109 13.74 11.63 -1.83
C GLY A 109 12.70 12.16 -2.83
N THR A 110 13.17 12.62 -3.99
CA THR A 110 12.35 13.01 -5.13
C THR A 110 12.21 11.91 -6.19
N ASN A 111 12.79 10.73 -5.97
CA ASN A 111 12.66 9.59 -6.88
C ASN A 111 11.29 8.94 -6.67
N SER A 112 10.30 9.41 -7.41
CA SER A 112 8.89 8.99 -7.39
C SER A 112 8.63 7.77 -8.29
N PRO A 113 7.64 6.89 -7.98
CA PRO A 113 7.19 5.82 -8.90
C PRO A 113 6.26 6.35 -10.03
N ASP A 114 6.36 7.64 -10.36
CA ASP A 114 5.55 8.24 -11.41
C ASP A 114 5.85 7.58 -12.76
N GLY A 115 4.81 7.15 -13.47
CA GLY A 115 4.93 6.48 -14.76
C GLY A 115 5.15 4.97 -14.67
N THR A 116 5.28 4.38 -13.48
CA THR A 116 5.38 2.92 -13.37
C THR A 116 4.12 2.24 -13.90
N ILE A 117 4.32 1.23 -14.75
CA ILE A 117 3.28 0.39 -15.35
C ILE A 117 3.54 -1.06 -14.94
N THR A 118 2.54 -1.72 -14.36
CA THR A 118 2.67 -3.10 -13.91
C THR A 118 2.43 -4.09 -15.05
N SER A 119 2.95 -5.31 -14.90
CA SER A 119 2.73 -6.41 -15.86
C SER A 119 1.32 -7.03 -15.75
N THR A 120 0.59 -6.76 -14.66
CA THR A 120 -0.71 -7.36 -14.31
C THR A 120 -1.54 -6.37 -13.50
N GLY A 121 -2.83 -6.62 -13.31
CA GLY A 121 -3.73 -5.85 -12.45
C GLY A 121 -3.39 -5.89 -10.96
N PHE A 122 -2.29 -6.52 -10.55
CA PHE A 122 -1.89 -6.64 -9.15
C PHE A 122 -0.71 -5.74 -8.81
N ALA A 123 -0.83 -5.02 -7.69
CA ALA A 123 0.29 -4.36 -7.03
C ALA A 123 0.09 -4.29 -5.52
N ARG A 124 1.20 -4.29 -4.79
CA ARG A 124 1.25 -3.97 -3.36
C ARG A 124 2.15 -2.76 -3.17
N VAL A 125 1.63 -1.73 -2.52
CA VAL A 125 2.37 -0.52 -2.17
C VAL A 125 2.58 -0.52 -0.66
N THR A 126 3.82 -0.41 -0.22
CA THR A 126 4.16 -0.31 1.22
C THR A 126 4.92 0.97 1.49
N PHE A 127 4.32 1.87 2.26
CA PHE A 127 4.99 3.03 2.82
C PHE A 127 5.63 2.68 4.17
N ARG A 128 6.85 3.16 4.40
CA ARG A 128 7.52 3.10 5.70
C ARG A 128 8.22 4.42 5.96
N ALA A 129 7.80 5.11 7.00
CA ALA A 129 8.50 6.25 7.59
C ALA A 129 9.40 5.79 8.75
N ASN A 130 10.49 6.51 8.97
CA ASN A 130 11.37 6.36 10.12
C ASN A 130 10.84 7.19 11.33
N ARG A 131 11.64 7.37 12.39
CA ARG A 131 11.24 8.09 13.62
C ARG A 131 11.30 9.62 13.50
N ALA A 132 12.01 10.16 12.51
CA ALA A 132 12.15 11.58 12.30
C ALA A 132 10.86 12.14 11.69
N VAL A 133 10.43 13.30 12.19
CA VAL A 133 9.43 14.12 11.51
C VAL A 133 10.18 14.91 10.45
N GLU A 134 9.88 14.66 9.20
CA GLU A 134 10.34 15.47 8.08
C GLU A 134 9.09 16.03 7.39
N ASP A 135 9.15 17.25 6.87
CA ASP A 135 8.06 17.87 6.10
C ASP A 135 7.98 17.24 4.69
N THR A 136 7.72 15.94 4.65
CA THR A 136 7.81 15.04 3.49
C THR A 136 6.44 14.42 3.20
N GLY A 137 6.11 13.86 2.04
CA GLY A 137 4.77 13.36 1.77
C GLY A 137 4.67 12.71 0.40
N PHE A 138 3.57 11.98 0.18
CA PHE A 138 3.23 11.54 -1.16
C PHE A 138 1.72 11.53 -1.41
N ARG A 139 1.36 11.70 -2.67
CA ARG A 139 0.01 11.45 -3.19
C ARG A 139 0.14 10.81 -4.56
N CYS A 140 -0.42 9.62 -4.68
CA CYS A 140 -0.40 8.82 -5.89
C CYS A 140 -1.81 8.47 -6.34
N TYR A 141 -2.03 8.54 -7.64
CA TYR A 141 -3.19 8.02 -8.35
C TYR A 141 -2.80 6.68 -8.97
N VAL A 142 -3.61 5.66 -8.71
CA VAL A 142 -3.47 4.33 -9.26
C VAL A 142 -4.63 4.10 -10.20
N CYS A 143 -4.35 3.99 -11.50
CA CYS A 143 -5.35 3.80 -12.55
C CYS A 143 -5.32 2.34 -13.01
N CYS A 144 -6.49 1.72 -13.20
CA CYS A 144 -6.58 0.42 -13.85
C CYS A 144 -6.92 0.54 -15.34
N PHE A 145 -6.26 -0.27 -16.16
CA PHE A 145 -6.50 -0.39 -17.59
C PHE A 145 -6.62 -1.85 -18.04
N ASP A 146 -7.39 -2.07 -19.11
CA ASP A 146 -7.34 -3.29 -19.89
C ASP A 146 -6.03 -3.39 -20.67
N LYS A 147 -5.48 -4.60 -20.76
CA LYS A 147 -4.44 -4.88 -21.74
C LYS A 147 -5.04 -4.90 -23.14
N PRO A 148 -4.29 -4.44 -24.16
CA PRO A 148 -4.68 -4.69 -25.54
C PRO A 148 -4.79 -6.20 -25.77
N THR A 149 -5.99 -6.70 -26.05
CA THR A 149 -6.13 -8.03 -26.62
C THR A 149 -5.51 -8.01 -28.00
N ILE A 150 -4.56 -8.91 -28.25
CA ILE A 150 -4.19 -9.26 -29.63
C ILE A 150 -5.41 -9.98 -30.20
N VAL A 151 -6.34 -9.22 -30.77
CA VAL A 151 -7.37 -9.80 -31.62
C VAL A 151 -6.63 -10.23 -32.88
N THR A 152 -6.17 -11.47 -32.90
CA THR A 152 -5.76 -12.13 -34.13
C THR A 152 -7.03 -12.19 -34.98
N LYS A 153 -7.28 -11.16 -35.79
CA LYS A 153 -8.25 -11.25 -36.88
C LYS A 153 -7.90 -12.54 -37.62
N PRO A 154 -8.86 -13.46 -37.87
CA PRO A 154 -8.60 -14.62 -38.70
C PRO A 154 -7.90 -14.14 -39.98
N PRO A 155 -6.83 -14.82 -40.46
CA PRO A 155 -6.28 -14.53 -41.77
C PRO A 155 -7.43 -14.37 -42.77
N PRO A 156 -7.46 -13.32 -43.60
CA PRO A 156 -8.51 -13.16 -44.59
C PRO A 156 -8.61 -14.46 -45.39
N THR A 157 -9.77 -15.12 -45.32
CA THR A 157 -10.05 -16.29 -46.14
C THR A 157 -9.95 -15.84 -47.59
N ILE A 158 -8.92 -16.31 -48.31
CA ILE A 158 -8.83 -16.14 -49.75
C ILE A 158 -9.99 -16.94 -50.33
N VAL A 159 -11.08 -16.26 -50.69
CA VAL A 159 -12.16 -16.85 -51.47
C VAL A 159 -11.63 -16.99 -52.88
N THR A 160 -11.02 -18.14 -53.18
CA THR A 160 -10.64 -18.49 -54.55
C THR A 160 -11.93 -18.66 -55.35
N LYS A 161 -12.25 -17.66 -56.18
CA LYS A 161 -13.37 -17.73 -57.12
C LYS A 161 -13.17 -18.99 -58.00
N PRO A 162 -14.19 -19.84 -58.20
CA PRO A 162 -14.08 -20.96 -59.13
C PRO A 162 -13.69 -20.46 -60.53
N PRO A 163 -12.80 -21.16 -61.24
CA PRO A 163 -12.46 -20.83 -62.61
C PRO A 163 -13.72 -20.74 -63.48
N PRO A 164 -13.83 -19.75 -64.39
CA PRO A 164 -14.94 -19.71 -65.33
C PRO A 164 -14.89 -20.95 -66.23
N THR A 165 -16.01 -21.66 -66.32
CA THR A 165 -16.22 -22.76 -67.27
C THR A 165 -16.26 -22.16 -68.68
N ILE A 166 -15.36 -22.64 -69.55
CA ILE A 166 -15.34 -22.33 -70.99
C ILE A 166 -16.38 -23.20 -71.69
#